data_AF-A0A925QKQ7-F1
#
_entry.id   AF-A0A925QKQ7-F1
#
_cell.length_a   1.000
_cell.length_b   1.000
_cell.length_c   1.000
_cell.angle_alpha   90.00
_cell.angle_beta   90.00
_cell.angle_gamma   90.00
#
_symmetry.space_group_name_H-M   'P 1'
#
loop_
_entity.id
_entity.type
_entity.pdbx_description
1 polymer ?
#
loop_
_entity_poly.entity_id
_entity_poly.type
_entity_poly.pdbx_seq_one_letter_code
_entity_poly.pdbx_strand_id
1 'polypeptide(L)' 'MLARWWALLVWALVAASALFWGLRLFVKPTPTPRDAMVAQAGSGARGDLTRLFGVDPPPPVVESVPAPVADDRFQLVG' A
#
# COMPACT_ATOMS: atom_id res chain seq x y z
N MET A 1 -35.18 10.81 -25.72
CA MET A 1 -34.45 11.58 -24.68
C MET A 1 -33.31 10.82 -24.01
N LEU A 2 -33.29 9.47 -23.96
CA LEU A 2 -32.20 8.73 -23.29
C LEU A 2 -30.84 8.83 -24.01
N ALA A 3 -30.82 8.78 -25.35
CA ALA A 3 -29.57 8.85 -26.13
C ALA A 3 -28.78 10.14 -25.91
N ARG A 4 -29.45 11.29 -25.76
CA ARG A 4 -28.82 12.58 -25.45
C ARG A 4 -28.22 12.61 -24.04
N TRP A 5 -28.86 11.97 -23.06
CA TRP A 5 -28.29 11.83 -21.71
C TRP A 5 -27.04 10.96 -21.72
N TRP A 6 -27.04 9.86 -22.48
CA TRP A 6 -25.85 9.03 -22.63
C TRP A 6 -24.70 9.75 -23.32
N ALA A 7 -24.97 10.51 -24.38
CA ALA A 7 -23.96 11.32 -25.04
C ALA A 7 -23.31 12.32 -24.06
N LEU A 8 -24.12 13.01 -23.25
CA LEU A 8 -23.61 13.91 -22.22
C LEU A 8 -22.76 13.19 -21.18
N LEU A 9 -23.19 12.02 -20.70
CA LEU A 9 -22.43 11.23 -19.72
C LEU A 9 -21.08 10.77 -20.27
N VAL A 10 -21.04 10.27 -21.51
CA VAL A 10 -19.79 9.86 -22.16
C VAL A 10 -18.83 11.03 -22.26
N TRP A 11 -19.29 12.18 -22.74
CA TRP A 11 -18.46 13.38 -22.83
C TRP A 11 -17.99 13.89 -21.47
N ALA A 12 -18.85 13.84 -20.44
CA ALA A 12 -18.47 14.19 -19.08
C ALA A 12 -17.37 13.27 -18.54
N LEU A 13 -17.46 11.96 -18.82
CA LEU A 13 -16.46 10.98 -18.41
C LEU A 13 -15.12 11.22 -19.11
N VAL A 14 -15.15 11.52 -20.41
CA VAL A 14 -13.97 11.90 -21.20
C VAL A 14 -13.31 13.16 -20.64
N ALA A 15 -14.09 14.21 -20.37
CA ALA A 15 -13.59 15.46 -19.80
C ALA A 15 -12.97 15.24 -18.40
N ALA A 16 -13.62 14.46 -17.55
CA ALA A 16 -13.11 14.11 -16.23
C ALA A 16 -11.79 13.33 -16.31
N SER A 17 -11.69 12.37 -17.24
CA SER A 17 -10.45 11.61 -17.46
C SER A 17 -9.31 12.49 -17.97
N ALA A 18 -9.59 13.37 -18.92
CA ALA A 18 -8.63 14.35 -19.43
C ALA A 18 -8.17 15.29 -18.32
N LEU A 19 -9.08 15.77 -17.47
CA LEU A 19 -8.75 16.62 -16.32
C LEU A 19 -7.87 15.86 -15.32
N PHE A 20 -8.23 14.62 -14.98
CA PHE A 20 -7.44 13.78 -14.09
C PHE A 20 -5.99 13.64 -14.58
N TRP A 21 -5.81 13.22 -15.84
CA TRP A 21 -4.47 13.05 -16.41
C TRP A 21 -3.74 14.38 -16.57
N GLY A 22 -4.45 15.45 -16.94
CA GLY A 22 -3.89 16.79 -17.03
C GLY A 22 -3.32 17.26 -15.69
N LEU A 23 -4.10 17.14 -14.61
CA LEU A 23 -3.62 17.48 -13.27
C LEU A 23 -2.46 16.58 -12.85
N ARG A 24 -2.57 15.26 -13.09
CA ARG A 24 -1.56 14.28 -12.71
C ARG A 24 -0.19 14.53 -13.37
N LEU A 25 -0.18 14.92 -14.65
CA LEU A 25 1.04 15.06 -15.44
C LEU A 25 1.64 16.46 -15.39
N PHE A 26 0.81 17.49 -15.35
CA PHE A 26 1.27 18.87 -15.52
C PHE A 26 1.31 19.68 -14.22
N VAL A 27 0.62 19.25 -13.16
CA VAL A 27 0.66 19.97 -11.87
C VAL A 27 1.86 19.51 -11.06
N LYS A 28 2.69 20.47 -10.68
CA LYS A 28 3.81 20.24 -9.77
C LYS A 28 3.27 19.99 -8.36
N PRO A 29 3.70 18.91 -7.68
CA PRO A 29 3.30 18.67 -6.30
C PRO A 29 3.86 19.76 -5.38
N THR A 30 3.14 20.02 -4.29
CA THR A 30 3.58 20.94 -3.24
C THR A 30 4.94 20.49 -2.68
N PRO A 31 5.93 21.38 -2.54
CA PRO A 31 7.23 21.01 -1.99
C PRO A 31 7.08 20.44 -0.58
N THR A 32 7.73 19.31 -0.33
CA THR A 32 7.76 18.70 1.00
C THR A 32 8.69 19.49 1.94
N PRO A 33 8.32 19.66 3.22
CA PRO A 33 9.22 20.22 4.23
C PRO A 33 10.54 19.45 4.30
N ARG A 34 11.63 20.14 4.69
CA ARG A 34 12.97 19.53 4.75
C ARG A 34 13.08 18.35 5.71
N ASP A 35 12.25 18.34 6.75
CA ASP A 35 12.22 17.27 7.76
C ASP A 35 11.22 16.16 7.43
N ALA A 36 10.63 16.17 6.23
CA ALA A 36 9.72 15.11 5.80
C ALA A 36 10.49 13.81 5.61
N MET A 37 10.22 12.83 6.48
CA MET A 37 10.72 11.47 6.37
C MET A 37 9.69 10.56 5.71
N VAL A 38 10.17 9.58 4.92
CA VAL A 38 9.31 8.56 4.32
C VAL A 38 8.75 7.69 5.46
N ALA A 39 7.45 7.78 5.70
CA ALA A 39 6.79 7.03 6.77
C ALA A 39 6.83 5.50 6.52
N GLN A 40 6.77 5.07 5.26
CA GLN A 40 6.93 3.66 4.84
C GLN A 40 7.31 3.58 3.36
N ALA A 41 8.20 2.64 2.99
CA ALA A 41 8.48 2.31 1.59
C ALA A 41 7.18 1.78 0.95
N GLY A 42 6.62 2.54 0.01
CA GLY A 42 5.23 2.38 -0.41
C GLY A 42 4.94 1.03 -1.06
N SER A 43 4.07 0.24 -0.45
CA SER A 43 3.03 -0.41 -1.25
C SER A 43 2.15 0.74 -1.75
N GLY A 44 1.98 0.83 -3.08
CA GLY A 44 1.22 1.93 -3.68
C GLY A 44 -0.16 2.08 -3.03
N ALA A 45 -0.77 3.27 -3.16
CA ALA A 45 -2.06 3.65 -2.57
C ALA A 45 -3.29 2.79 -2.96
N ARG A 46 -3.09 1.56 -3.44
CA ARG A 46 -4.08 0.49 -3.34
C ARG A 46 -4.10 0.06 -1.87
N GLY A 47 -5.14 0.51 -1.15
CA GLY A 47 -5.46 -0.06 0.15
C GLY A 47 -5.40 -1.59 0.06
N ASP A 48 -4.81 -2.21 1.07
CA ASP A 48 -4.59 -3.65 1.12
C ASP A 48 -5.93 -4.38 1.02
N LEU A 49 -6.27 -4.85 -0.20
CA LEU A 49 -7.54 -5.51 -0.48
C LEU A 49 -7.68 -6.82 0.30
N THR A 50 -6.55 -7.39 0.76
CA THR A 50 -6.56 -8.57 1.63
C THR A 50 -7.21 -8.28 2.98
N ARG A 51 -7.12 -7.02 3.46
CA ARG A 51 -7.83 -6.55 4.66
C ARG A 51 -9.31 -6.30 4.43
N LEU A 52 -9.71 -5.95 3.21
CA LEU A 52 -11.11 -5.68 2.86
C LEU A 52 -11.90 -6.95 2.57
N PHE A 53 -11.28 -7.91 1.88
CA PHE A 53 -11.93 -9.15 1.48
C PHE A 53 -11.67 -10.31 2.43
N GLY A 54 -10.84 -10.12 3.46
CA GLY A 54 -10.49 -11.15 4.43
C GLY A 54 -9.69 -12.27 3.77
N VAL A 55 -8.39 -12.05 3.59
CA VAL A 55 -7.46 -13.15 3.31
C VAL A 55 -6.99 -13.72 4.64
N ASP A 56 -6.92 -15.04 4.71
CA ASP A 56 -6.39 -15.74 5.88
C ASP A 56 -4.96 -15.22 6.17
N PRO A 57 -4.63 -14.84 7.41
CA PRO A 57 -3.30 -14.32 7.73
C PRO A 57 -2.24 -15.35 7.29
N PRO A 58 -1.12 -14.92 6.69
CA PRO A 58 0.00 -15.82 6.48
C PRO A 58 0.33 -16.50 7.82
N PRO A 59 0.56 -17.83 7.83
CA PRO A 59 0.93 -18.52 9.06
C PRO A 59 2.12 -17.78 9.67
N PRO A 60 2.15 -17.62 11.02
CA PRO A 60 3.20 -16.88 11.68
C PRO A 60 4.54 -17.42 11.21
N VAL A 61 5.38 -16.53 10.68
CA VAL A 61 6.79 -16.87 10.42
C VAL A 61 7.36 -17.18 11.79
N VAL A 62 7.59 -18.46 12.04
CA VAL A 62 8.35 -18.90 13.20
C VAL A 62 9.76 -18.39 12.94
N GLU A 63 10.07 -17.21 13.46
CA GLU A 63 11.45 -16.76 13.62
C GLU A 63 12.18 -17.92 14.29
N SER A 64 13.17 -18.50 13.61
CA SER A 64 14.01 -19.52 14.20
C SER A 64 14.76 -18.87 15.35
N VAL A 65 14.22 -18.95 16.56
CA VAL A 65 14.94 -18.59 17.77
C VAL A 65 16.18 -19.49 17.78
N PRO A 66 17.40 -18.92 17.71
CA PRO A 66 18.61 -19.74 17.80
C PRO A 66 18.52 -20.53 19.10
N ALA A 67 18.73 -21.85 19.00
CA ALA A 67 18.71 -22.71 20.17
C ALA A 67 19.61 -22.11 21.26
N PRO A 68 19.15 -22.00 22.51
CA PRO A 68 19.97 -21.45 23.58
C PRO A 68 21.27 -22.25 23.65
N VAL A 69 22.39 -21.58 23.40
CA VAL A 69 23.71 -22.16 23.60
C VAL A 69 23.83 -22.43 25.09
N ALA A 70 23.99 -23.70 25.47
CA ALA A 70 24.22 -24.06 26.85
C ALA A 70 25.50 -23.35 27.32
N ASP A 71 25.38 -22.52 28.35
CA ASP A 71 26.53 -21.90 29.00
C ASP A 71 27.46 -23.02 29.50
N ASP A 72 28.75 -22.97 29.14
CA ASP A 72 29.79 -23.94 29.57
C ASP A 72 29.89 -24.11 31.10
N ARG A 73 29.25 -23.22 31.85
CA ARG A 73 29.17 -23.20 33.31
C ARG A 73 28.17 -24.19 33.88
N PHE A 74 27.23 -24.72 33.09
CA PHE A 74 26.21 -25.65 33.56
C PHE A 74 26.41 -27.05 32.94
N GLN A 75 27.02 -27.96 33.70
CA GLN A 75 27.06 -29.39 33.37
C GLN A 75 25.88 -30.12 34.01
N LEU A 76 25.11 -30.86 33.21
CA LEU A 76 24.15 -31.83 33.70
C LEU A 76 24.92 -33.06 34.20
N VAL A 77 24.81 -33.35 35.50
CA VAL A 77 25.32 -34.58 36.09
C VAL A 77 24.14 -35.52 36.28
N GLY A 78 24.06 -36.54 35.43
CA GLY A 78 23.02 -37.57 35.44
C GLY A 78 23.10 -38.49 34.25
#